data_AF-A0A553N645-F1
#
_entry.id   AF-A0A553N645-F1
#
_cell.length_a   1.000
_cell.length_b   1.000
_cell.length_c   1.000
_cell.angle_alpha   90.00
_cell.angle_beta   90.00
_cell.angle_gamma   90.00
#
_symmetry.space_group_name_H-M   'P 1'
#
loop_
_entity.id
_entity.type
_entity.pdbx_description
1 polymer ?
#
loop_
_entity_poly.entity_id
_entity_poly.type
_entity_poly.pdbx_seq_one_letter_code
_entity_poly.pdbx_strand_id
1 'polypeptide(L)'
;MAFFGITHLGYQNPFADRMRSPGKNKLPRDPSEVLLEIQNSRFRRSPKDVYRVPVTDNQQYGWWIPTYDQKMDQWIQTRHFPRKTSEMTKFVNKMSRTNPDFSLF
;
A
#
# COMPACT_ATOMS: atom_id res chain seq x y z
N MET A 1 32.98 4.32 5.23
CA MET A 1 33.18 3.94 6.65
C MET A 1 33.13 2.42 6.73
N ALA A 2 34.21 1.79 7.21
CA ALA A 2 34.33 0.33 7.26
C ALA A 2 33.61 -0.22 8.51
N PHE A 3 32.69 -1.16 8.32
CA PHE A 3 31.95 -1.83 9.39
C PHE A 3 32.78 -3.03 9.88
N PHE A 4 33.53 -2.84 10.98
CA PHE A 4 34.14 -3.86 11.86
C PHE A 4 34.76 -5.14 11.26
N GLY A 5 35.34 -5.11 10.05
CA GLY A 5 36.17 -6.22 9.54
C GLY A 5 35.46 -7.56 9.25
N ILE A 6 34.13 -7.61 9.26
CA ILE A 6 33.33 -8.84 9.03
C ILE A 6 33.11 -9.12 7.52
N THR A 7 33.79 -8.37 6.63
CA THR A 7 33.62 -8.48 5.16
C THR A 7 33.99 -9.85 4.58
N HIS A 8 34.60 -10.73 5.36
CA HIS A 8 35.05 -12.06 4.96
C HIS A 8 34.13 -13.20 5.43
N LEU A 9 33.05 -12.91 6.17
CA LEU A 9 32.14 -13.93 6.67
C LEU A 9 30.77 -13.87 5.96
N GLY A 10 30.73 -14.45 4.76
CA GLY A 10 29.48 -14.75 4.05
C GLY A 10 28.93 -13.64 3.17
N TYR A 11 27.68 -13.82 2.77
CA TYR A 11 27.05 -13.02 1.74
C TYR A 11 26.74 -11.60 2.23
N GLN A 12 27.45 -10.61 1.71
CA GLN A 12 27.35 -9.22 2.16
C GLN A 12 25.97 -8.60 1.88
N ASN A 13 25.18 -9.16 0.95
CA ASN A 13 23.98 -8.49 0.47
C ASN A 13 22.83 -9.43 0.03
N PRO A 14 22.24 -10.24 0.94
CA PRO A 14 21.47 -11.48 0.64
C PRO A 14 20.32 -11.35 -0.38
N PHE A 15 19.89 -10.14 -0.69
CA PHE A 15 18.90 -9.84 -1.72
C PHE A 15 19.47 -9.89 -3.14
N ALA A 16 20.71 -9.44 -3.35
CA ALA A 16 21.33 -9.37 -4.67
C ALA A 16 21.65 -10.76 -5.26
N ASP A 17 22.08 -11.72 -4.44
CA ASP A 17 22.37 -13.08 -4.93
C ASP A 17 21.12 -13.85 -5.29
N ARG A 18 20.05 -13.68 -4.50
CA ARG A 18 18.81 -14.43 -4.69
C ARG A 18 18.08 -14.05 -5.97
N MET A 19 18.41 -12.90 -6.58
CA MET A 19 17.82 -12.42 -7.83
C MET A 19 18.41 -13.08 -9.09
N ARG A 20 19.48 -13.88 -8.99
CA ARG A 20 20.04 -14.62 -10.14
C ARG A 20 19.52 -16.05 -10.25
N SER A 21 18.21 -16.20 -10.45
CA SER A 21 17.71 -17.16 -11.45
C SER A 21 16.29 -16.80 -11.87
N PRO A 22 16.10 -16.54 -13.17
CA PRO A 22 15.06 -17.28 -13.85
C PRO A 22 15.65 -17.94 -15.09
N GLY A 23 15.61 -19.28 -15.08
CA GLY A 23 15.76 -20.05 -16.31
C GLY A 23 14.67 -19.65 -17.31
N LYS A 24 15.14 -19.11 -18.43
CA LYS A 24 14.69 -19.32 -19.82
C LYS A 24 13.17 -19.38 -20.08
N ASN A 25 12.72 -18.32 -20.78
CA ASN A 25 11.81 -18.31 -21.94
C ASN A 25 10.55 -17.47 -21.72
N LYS A 26 10.58 -16.18 -22.10
CA LYS A 26 9.62 -15.51 -23.02
C LYS A 26 10.33 -14.30 -23.68
N LEU A 27 9.99 -14.03 -24.95
CA LEU A 27 10.45 -12.95 -25.85
C LEU A 27 10.60 -11.56 -25.19
N PRO A 28 11.37 -10.63 -25.80
CA PRO A 28 11.70 -9.35 -25.18
C PRO A 28 10.41 -8.53 -25.03
N ARG A 29 9.93 -8.39 -23.78
CA ARG A 29 8.87 -7.41 -23.47
C ARG A 29 9.49 -6.03 -23.51
N ASP A 30 8.79 -5.11 -24.15
CA ASP A 30 9.20 -3.72 -24.21
C ASP A 30 9.47 -3.17 -22.79
N PRO A 31 10.60 -2.49 -22.57
CA PRO A 31 11.03 -2.06 -21.24
C PRO A 31 10.04 -1.09 -20.55
N SER A 32 9.19 -0.41 -21.32
CA SER A 32 8.11 0.44 -20.81
C SER A 32 6.99 -0.35 -20.13
N GLU A 33 6.69 -1.57 -20.58
CA GLU A 33 5.66 -2.41 -19.95
C GLU A 33 6.17 -2.99 -18.62
N VAL A 34 7.46 -3.32 -18.53
CA VAL A 34 8.08 -3.84 -17.30
C VAL A 34 8.06 -2.78 -16.19
N LEU A 35 8.32 -1.50 -16.50
CA LEU A 35 8.26 -0.43 -15.52
C LEU A 35 6.83 -0.18 -15.02
N LEU A 36 5.84 -0.25 -15.91
CA LEU A 36 4.42 -0.17 -15.53
C LEU A 36 3.97 -1.39 -14.70
N GLU A 37 4.50 -2.58 -14.98
CA GLU A 37 4.23 -3.80 -14.23
C GLU A 37 4.88 -3.74 -12.83
N ILE A 38 6.10 -3.20 -12.70
CA ILE A 38 6.75 -2.93 -11.41
C ILE A 38 5.95 -1.91 -10.60
N GLN A 39 5.51 -0.81 -11.22
CA GLN A 39 4.73 0.23 -10.54
C GLN A 39 3.32 -0.24 -10.15
N ASN A 40 2.69 -1.10 -10.95
CA ASN A 40 1.34 -1.61 -10.68
C ASN A 40 1.32 -2.93 -9.90
N SER A 41 2.47 -3.58 -9.73
CA SER A 41 2.64 -4.69 -8.80
C SER A 41 2.63 -4.13 -7.37
N ARG A 42 1.44 -3.83 -6.86
CA ARG A 42 1.27 -3.68 -5.42
C ARG A 42 1.85 -4.94 -4.78
N PHE A 43 2.85 -4.79 -3.93
CA PHE A 43 3.44 -5.91 -3.21
C PHE A 43 2.31 -6.76 -2.62
N ARG A 44 2.27 -8.06 -2.97
CA ARG A 44 1.20 -8.97 -2.54
C ARG A 44 1.13 -9.13 -1.01
N ARG A 45 2.18 -8.69 -0.30
CA ARG A 45 2.34 -8.80 1.15
C ARG A 45 2.56 -7.41 1.74
N SER A 46 1.92 -7.15 2.88
CA SER A 46 2.17 -5.93 3.63
C SER A 46 3.60 -5.97 4.19
N PRO A 47 4.29 -4.83 4.37
CA PRO A 47 5.61 -4.79 5.01
C PRO A 47 5.68 -5.54 6.35
N LYS A 48 4.57 -5.53 7.11
CA LYS A 48 4.39 -6.27 8.37
C LYS A 48 4.47 -7.79 8.22
N ASP A 49 4.09 -8.33 7.05
CA ASP A 49 4.13 -9.76 6.76
C ASP A 49 5.54 -10.22 6.34
N VAL A 50 6.40 -9.27 5.96
CA VAL A 50 7.76 -9.53 5.44
C VAL A 50 8.82 -9.32 6.53
N TYR A 51 8.68 -8.26 7.33
CA TYR A 51 9.66 -7.90 8.36
C TYR A 51 9.06 -8.06 9.75
N ARG A 52 9.91 -8.38 10.74
CA ARG A 52 9.49 -8.49 12.15
C ARG A 52 9.28 -7.12 12.81
N VAL A 53 9.98 -6.10 12.33
CA VAL A 53 10.05 -4.74 12.89
C VAL A 53 10.02 -3.74 11.72
N PRO A 54 9.39 -2.56 11.86
CA PRO A 54 9.42 -1.54 10.83
C PRO A 54 10.86 -1.10 10.55
N VAL A 55 11.25 -1.14 9.27
CA VAL A 55 12.61 -0.81 8.82
C VAL A 55 12.79 0.70 8.70
N THR A 56 11.70 1.42 8.45
CA THR A 56 11.67 2.88 8.28
C THR A 56 10.63 3.49 9.20
N ASP A 57 10.83 4.75 9.59
CA ASP A 57 9.89 5.50 10.42
C ASP A 57 8.48 5.55 9.81
N ASN A 58 8.38 5.76 8.49
CA ASN A 58 7.10 5.76 7.79
C ASN A 58 6.33 4.44 7.86
N GLN A 59 7.00 3.31 8.08
CA GLN A 59 6.34 2.00 8.25
C GLN A 59 5.71 1.86 9.64
N GLN A 60 6.10 2.69 10.62
CA GLN A 60 5.58 2.62 11.98
C GLN A 60 4.11 3.02 12.06
N TYR A 61 3.69 4.06 11.31
CA TYR A 61 2.31 4.57 11.36
C TYR A 61 1.24 3.53 11.05
N GLY A 62 1.53 2.59 10.14
CA GLY A 62 0.61 1.53 9.73
C GLY A 62 0.90 0.16 10.37
N TRP A 63 1.97 0.03 11.16
CA TRP A 63 2.48 -1.28 11.61
C TRP A 63 1.50 -2.03 12.51
N TRP A 64 0.75 -1.29 13.33
CA TRP A 64 -0.19 -1.86 14.30
C TRP A 64 -1.62 -1.91 13.79
N ILE A 65 -1.88 -1.44 12.56
CA ILE A 65 -3.22 -1.53 11.99
C ILE A 65 -3.53 -3.00 11.74
N PRO A 66 -4.64 -3.51 12.28
CA PRO A 66 -5.05 -4.89 12.05
C PRO A 66 -5.44 -5.10 10.58
N THR A 67 -4.98 -6.21 10.02
CA THR A 67 -5.33 -6.61 8.65
C THR A 67 -6.82 -6.96 8.57
N TYR A 68 -7.44 -6.83 7.40
CA TYR A 68 -8.88 -7.08 7.20
C TYR A 68 -9.39 -8.42 7.75
N ASP A 69 -8.54 -9.46 7.79
CA ASP A 69 -8.90 -10.78 8.30
C ASP A 69 -8.73 -10.93 9.83
N GLN A 70 -8.08 -9.98 10.50
CA GLN A 70 -7.93 -9.97 11.95
C GLN A 70 -9.18 -9.36 12.59
N LYS A 71 -9.79 -10.10 13.53
CA LYS A 71 -10.89 -9.56 14.33
C LYS A 71 -10.38 -8.35 15.12
N MET A 72 -11.04 -7.20 14.94
CA MET A 72 -10.79 -6.03 15.77
C MET A 72 -11.13 -6.37 17.21
N ASP A 73 -10.26 -6.00 18.14
CA ASP A 73 -10.56 -6.17 19.56
C ASP A 73 -11.84 -5.41 19.93
N GLN A 74 -12.68 -6.05 20.74
CA GLN A 74 -14.00 -5.52 21.10
C GLN A 74 -13.92 -4.17 21.81
N TRP A 75 -12.83 -3.90 22.56
CA TRP A 75 -12.63 -2.63 23.26
C TRP A 75 -12.36 -1.45 22.32
N ILE A 76 -11.91 -1.71 21.09
CA ILE A 76 -11.68 -0.70 20.04
C ILE A 76 -13.00 -0.37 19.31
N GLN A 77 -13.96 -1.29 19.32
CA GLN A 77 -15.19 -1.15 18.55
C GLN A 77 -16.11 -0.11 19.21
N THR A 78 -16.29 1.02 18.52
CA THR A 78 -17.20 2.09 18.92
C THR A 78 -18.40 2.15 17.99
N ARG A 79 -19.60 2.46 18.53
CA ARG A 79 -20.78 2.72 17.69
C ARG A 79 -20.63 4.09 17.03
N HIS A 80 -20.42 4.10 15.71
CA HIS A 80 -20.41 5.32 14.94
C HIS A 80 -21.81 5.59 14.36
N PHE A 81 -22.27 6.83 14.48
CA PHE A 81 -23.50 7.31 13.85
C PHE A 81 -23.14 8.36 12.80
N PRO A 82 -22.62 7.93 11.62
CA PRO A 82 -22.22 8.88 10.59
C PRO A 82 -23.44 9.66 10.10
N ARG A 83 -23.24 10.95 9.79
CA ARG A 83 -24.29 11.79 9.24
C ARG A 83 -24.69 11.26 7.87
N LYS A 84 -25.92 10.77 7.73
CA LYS A 84 -26.50 10.39 6.44
C LYS A 84 -27.04 11.65 5.76
N THR A 85 -26.63 11.91 4.53
CA THR A 85 -27.17 13.02 3.73
C THR A 85 -28.57 12.66 3.24
N SER A 86 -29.52 13.59 3.34
CA SER A 86 -30.88 13.39 2.81
C SER A 86 -30.88 13.32 1.27
N GLU A 87 -31.95 12.75 0.69
CA GLU A 87 -32.13 12.73 -0.76
C GLU A 87 -32.20 14.14 -1.36
N MET A 88 -32.79 15.10 -0.64
CA MET A 88 -32.80 16.50 -1.04
C MET A 88 -31.39 17.09 -1.11
N THR A 89 -30.55 16.83 -0.09
CA THR A 89 -29.15 17.28 -0.11
C THR A 89 -28.36 16.63 -1.25
N LYS A 90 -28.60 15.35 -1.55
CA LYS A 90 -27.98 14.68 -2.70
C LYS A 90 -28.44 15.30 -4.02
N PHE A 91 -29.74 15.59 -4.16
CA PHE A 91 -30.29 16.24 -5.34
C PHE A 91 -29.70 17.63 -5.54
N VAL A 92 -29.68 18.47 -4.50
CA VAL A 92 -29.06 19.80 -4.52
C VAL A 92 -27.59 19.71 -4.92
N ASN A 93 -26.82 18.79 -4.32
CA ASN A 93 -25.42 18.56 -4.67
C ASN A 93 -25.23 18.05 -6.10
N LYS A 94 -26.23 17.38 -6.67
CA LYS A 94 -26.21 16.94 -8.07
C LYS A 94 -26.47 18.13 -8.98
N MET A 95 -27.51 18.92 -8.70
CA MET A 95 -27.91 20.07 -9.51
C MET A 95 -26.85 21.18 -9.47
N SER A 96 -26.23 21.45 -8.33
CA SER A 96 -25.15 22.43 -8.22
C SER A 96 -23.89 22.04 -9.00
N ARG A 97 -23.68 20.75 -9.26
CA ARG A 97 -22.57 20.27 -10.10
C ARG A 97 -22.89 20.29 -11.58
N THR A 98 -24.16 20.06 -11.97
CA THR A 98 -24.56 19.98 -13.38
C THR A 98 -24.93 21.32 -13.95
N ASN A 99 -25.59 22.17 -13.16
CA ASN A 99 -26.17 23.43 -13.63
C ASN A 99 -25.52 24.60 -12.86
N PRO A 100 -24.74 25.47 -13.53
CA PRO A 100 -24.08 26.60 -12.88
C PRO A 100 -25.07 27.66 -12.37
N ASP A 101 -26.25 27.77 -12.99
CA ASP A 101 -27.29 28.73 -12.62
C ASP A 101 -28.25 28.19 -11.54
N PHE A 102 -28.02 26.99 -11.01
CA PHE A 102 -28.88 26.41 -9.99
C PHE A 102 -28.64 27.08 -8.63
N SER A 103 -29.65 27.80 -8.16
CA SER A 103 -29.70 28.35 -6.80
C SER A 103 -30.91 27.79 -6.04
N LEU A 104 -30.74 27.57 -4.75
CA LEU A 104 -31.82 27.20 -3.83
C LEU A 104 -32.67 28.41 -3.40
N PHE A 105 -32.20 29.62 -3.70
CA PHE A 105 -32.80 30.91 -3.34
C PHE A 105 -32.67 31.92 -4.48
#